data_AF-A0A8X7QHI2-F1
#
_entry.id   AF-A0A8X7QHI2-F1
#
_cell.length_a   1.000
_cell.length_b   1.000
_cell.length_c   1.000
_cell.angle_alpha   90.00
_cell.angle_beta   90.00
_cell.angle_gamma   90.00
#
_symmetry.space_group_name_H-M   'P 1'
#
loop_
_entity.id
_entity.type
_entity.pdbx_description
1 polymer ?
#
loop_
_entity_poly.entity_id
_entity_poly.type
_entity_poly.pdbx_seq_one_letter_code
_entity_poly.pdbx_strand_id
1 'polypeptide(L)' 'MRPPGVKAAKSRGKKTVDEENAMKKFETMWNIKQQDIAMKERLSKMTLLDSLVAKKEPLCDYEEALKQKLTKELLFN' A
#
# COMPACT_ATOMS: atom_id res chain seq x y z
N MET A 1 -24.53 54.05 7.26
CA MET A 1 -24.30 52.66 7.74
C MET A 1 -24.42 51.70 6.56
N ARG A 2 -23.49 50.74 6.41
CA ARG A 2 -23.48 49.75 5.31
C ARG A 2 -24.08 48.44 5.84
N PRO A 3 -25.01 47.75 5.12
CA PRO A 3 -25.67 46.57 5.68
C PRO A 3 -24.67 45.47 6.03
N PRO A 4 -24.65 44.95 7.27
CA PRO A 4 -23.88 43.77 7.61
C PRO A 4 -24.60 42.57 6.99
N GLY A 5 -23.99 41.91 5.99
CA GLY A 5 -24.63 40.72 5.43
C GLY A 5 -23.94 40.00 4.28
N VAL A 6 -23.03 40.64 3.54
CA VAL A 6 -22.52 40.02 2.29
C VAL A 6 -21.12 39.41 2.45
N LYS A 7 -20.31 39.85 3.43
CA LYS A 7 -18.93 39.33 3.62
C LYS A 7 -18.83 38.06 4.48
N ALA A 8 -19.78 37.79 5.39
CA ALA A 8 -19.70 36.63 6.28
C ALA A 8 -20.29 35.35 5.67
N ALA A 9 -21.26 35.46 4.75
CA ALA A 9 -21.91 34.29 4.15
C ALA A 9 -21.01 33.53 3.14
N LYS A 10 -20.04 34.22 2.51
CA LYS A 10 -19.14 33.60 1.50
C LYS A 10 -18.01 32.75 2.09
N SER A 11 -17.74 32.81 3.39
CA SER A 11 -16.63 32.03 4.00
C SER A 11 -17.00 30.57 4.30
N ARG A 12 -18.30 30.23 4.35
CA ARG A 12 -18.77 28.90 4.75
C ARG A 12 -18.64 27.84 3.66
N GLY A 13 -18.76 28.22 2.38
CA GLY A 13 -18.67 27.29 1.25
C GLY A 13 -17.23 26.92 0.83
N LYS A 14 -16.21 27.65 1.30
CA LYS A 14 -14.81 27.40 0.90
C LYS A 14 -14.15 26.29 1.74
N LYS A 15 -14.58 26.10 3.00
CA LYS A 15 -14.00 25.09 3.91
C LYS A 15 -14.34 23.65 3.52
N THR A 16 -15.56 23.40 3.05
CA THR A 16 -16.04 22.05 2.72
C THR A 16 -15.32 21.45 1.50
N VAL A 17 -14.98 22.28 0.51
CA VAL A 17 -14.23 21.85 -0.68
C VAL A 17 -12.79 21.48 -0.31
N ASP A 18 -12.15 22.26 0.58
CA ASP A 18 -10.79 21.97 1.04
C ASP A 18 -10.73 20.71 1.92
N GLU A 19 -11.74 20.46 2.76
CA GLU A 19 -11.88 19.24 3.57
C GLU A 19 -12.14 17.99 2.71
N GLU A 20 -13.02 18.08 1.71
CA GLU A 20 -13.27 16.99 0.76
C GLU A 20 -12.01 16.65 -0.04
N ASN A 21 -11.28 17.67 -0.48
CA ASN A 21 -10.00 17.50 -1.15
C ASN A 21 -8.94 16.88 -0.23
N ALA A 22 -8.92 17.24 1.06
CA ALA A 22 -8.04 16.62 2.04
C ALA A 22 -8.36 15.14 2.24
N MET A 23 -9.65 14.78 2.41
CA MET A 23 -10.12 13.39 2.52
C MET A 23 -9.72 12.56 1.30
N LYS A 24 -9.95 13.08 0.09
CA LYS A 24 -9.52 12.41 -1.16
C LYS A 24 -8.00 12.18 -1.21
N LYS A 25 -7.21 13.15 -0.74
CA LYS A 25 -5.74 13.00 -0.65
C LYS A 25 -5.35 11.93 0.36
N PHE A 26 -6.00 11.87 1.52
CA PHE A 26 -5.75 10.83 2.51
C PHE A 26 -6.08 9.44 1.98
N GLU A 27 -7.23 9.27 1.34
CA GLU A 27 -7.62 8.01 0.71
C GLU A 27 -6.61 7.57 -0.34
N THR A 28 -6.17 8.52 -1.19
CA THR A 28 -5.13 8.24 -2.21
C THR A 28 -3.82 7.80 -1.57
N MET A 29 -3.35 8.50 -0.53
CA MET A 29 -2.13 8.13 0.20
C MET A 29 -2.26 6.76 0.88
N TRP A 30 -3.42 6.46 1.47
CA TRP A 30 -3.70 5.17 2.08
C TRP A 30 -3.64 4.03 1.06
N ASN A 31 -4.28 4.20 -0.10
CA ASN A 31 -4.27 3.22 -1.18
C ASN A 31 -2.85 2.96 -1.70
N ILE A 32 -2.07 4.02 -1.91
CA ILE A 32 -0.65 3.89 -2.29
C ILE A 32 0.12 3.12 -1.21
N LYS A 33 -0.12 3.41 0.08
CA LYS A 33 0.54 2.73 1.18
C LYS A 33 0.19 1.24 1.23
N GLN A 34 -1.07 0.88 1.00
CA GLN A 34 -1.47 -0.53 0.95
C GLN A 34 -0.82 -1.27 -0.21
N GLN A 35 -0.75 -0.64 -1.40
CA GLN A 35 -0.03 -1.21 -2.54
C GLN A 35 1.46 -1.38 -2.26
N ASP A 36 2.11 -0.40 -1.64
CA ASP A 36 3.52 -0.48 -1.23
C ASP A 36 3.77 -1.63 -0.24
N ILE A 37 2.88 -1.82 0.74
CA ILE A 37 2.97 -2.94 1.69
C ILE A 37 2.83 -4.27 0.95
N ALA A 38 1.82 -4.43 0.08
CA ALA A 38 1.62 -5.66 -0.69
C ALA A 38 2.83 -5.98 -1.60
N MET A 39 3.40 -4.95 -2.25
CA MET A 39 4.61 -5.12 -3.05
C MET A 39 5.81 -5.53 -2.20
N LYS A 40 5.99 -4.94 -1.01
CA LYS A 40 7.06 -5.31 -0.08
C LYS A 40 6.94 -6.73 0.47
N GLU A 41 5.72 -7.19 0.74
CA GLU A 41 5.47 -8.58 1.13
C GLU A 41 5.86 -9.54 0.00
N ARG A 42 5.47 -9.22 -1.24
CA ARG A 42 5.85 -10.00 -2.42
C ARG A 42 7.36 -10.02 -2.63
N LEU A 43 8.03 -8.86 -2.52
CA LEU A 43 9.49 -8.76 -2.62
C LEU A 43 10.19 -9.58 -1.53
N SER A 44 9.71 -9.51 -0.28
CA SER A 44 10.26 -10.29 0.82
C SER A 44 10.19 -11.80 0.54
N LYS A 45 9.05 -12.30 0.04
CA LYS A 45 8.90 -13.70 -0.37
C LYS A 45 9.86 -14.08 -1.50
N MET A 46 10.06 -13.20 -2.47
CA MET A 46 10.99 -13.43 -3.58
C MET A 46 12.44 -13.51 -3.10
N THR A 47 12.88 -12.57 -2.25
CA THR A 47 14.24 -12.58 -1.69
C THR A 47 14.52 -13.82 -0.83
N LEU A 48 13.51 -14.31 -0.10
CA LEU A 48 13.61 -15.57 0.64
C LEU A 48 13.76 -16.75 -0.31
N LEU A 49 12.97 -16.79 -1.39
CA LEU A 49 13.09 -17.84 -2.42
C LEU A 49 14.47 -17.82 -3.08
N ASP A 50 14.97 -16.65 -3.46
CA ASP A 50 16.31 -16.49 -4.05
C ASP A 50 17.39 -17.02 -3.09
N SER A 51 17.27 -16.72 -1.79
CA SER A 51 18.18 -17.21 -0.77
C SER A 51 18.14 -18.73 -0.65
N LEU A 52 16.96 -19.35 -0.72
CA LEU A 52 16.81 -20.82 -0.71
C LEU A 52 17.35 -21.47 -1.99
N VAL A 53 17.21 -20.81 -3.14
CA VAL A 53 17.73 -21.29 -4.43
C VAL A 53 19.26 -21.16 -4.50
N ALA A 54 19.83 -20.13 -3.87
CA ALA A 54 21.26 -19.88 -3.87
C ALA A 54 22.06 -20.83 -2.96
N LYS A 55 21.40 -21.53 -2.02
CA LYS A 55 22.05 -22.55 -1.18
C LYS A 55 22.62 -23.66 -2.06
N LYS A 56 23.91 -23.94 -1.91
CA LYS A 56 24.63 -25.00 -2.62
C LYS A 56 24.50 -26.37 -1.94
N GLU A 57 24.15 -26.37 -0.66
CA GLU A 57 23.91 -27.58 0.12
C GLU A 57 22.50 -28.11 -0.17
N PRO A 58 22.29 -29.44 -0.08
CA PRO A 58 20.97 -30.02 -0.21
C PRO A 58 20.04 -29.43 0.86
N LEU A 59 18.88 -28.97 0.42
CA LEU A 59 17.83 -28.44 1.30
C LEU A 59 17.27 -29.60 2.13
N CYS A 60 16.97 -29.33 3.39
CA CYS A 60 16.22 -30.28 4.21
C CYS A 60 14.75 -30.33 3.74
N ASP A 61 14.05 -31.43 3.99
CA ASP A 61 12.67 -31.67 3.53
C ASP A 61 11.72 -30.49 3.81
N TYR A 62 11.87 -29.83 4.97
CA TYR A 62 11.05 -28.66 5.32
C TYR A 62 11.37 -27.43 4.46
N GLU A 63 12.65 -27.22 4.11
CA GLU A 63 13.08 -26.11 3.25
C GLU A 63 12.65 -26.35 1.80
N GLU A 64 12.70 -27.59 1.32
CA GLU A 64 12.16 -27.95 0.02
C GLU A 64 10.66 -27.71 -0.05
N ALA A 65 9.90 -28.17 0.95
CA ALA A 65 8.47 -27.92 1.02
C ALA A 65 8.14 -26.41 1.02
N LEU A 66 8.91 -25.61 1.76
CA LEU A 66 8.77 -24.15 1.79
C LEU A 66 9.09 -23.53 0.42
N LYS A 67 10.20 -23.94 -0.22
CA LYS A 67 10.58 -23.50 -1.57
C LYS A 67 9.49 -23.80 -2.59
N GLN A 68 8.92 -25.01 -2.57
CA GLN A 68 7.83 -25.40 -3.45
C GLN A 68 6.56 -24.56 -3.21
N LYS A 69 6.22 -24.29 -1.95
CA LYS A 69 5.08 -23.44 -1.59
C LYS A 69 5.27 -22.00 -2.09
N LEU A 70 6.45 -21.40 -1.87
CA LEU A 70 6.77 -20.04 -2.33
C LEU A 70 6.78 -19.95 -3.86
N THR A 71 7.30 -20.97 -4.54
CA THR A 71 7.30 -21.03 -6.02
C THR A 71 5.88 -21.07 -6.56
N LYS A 72 5.01 -21.92 -5.98
CA LYS A 72 3.57 -21.98 -6.32
C LYS A 72 2.89 -20.63 -6.12
N GLU A 73 3.11 -20.01 -4.97
CA GLU A 73 2.49 -18.73 -4.62
C GLU A 73 2.96 -17.56 -5.47
N LEU A 74 4.22 -17.53 -5.93
CA LEU A 74 4.77 -16.40 -6.69
C LEU A 74 4.62 -16.53 -8.21
N LEU A 75 4.61 -17.75 -8.74
CA LEU A 75 4.60 -18.01 -10.19
C LEU A 75 3.27 -18.52 -10.74
N PHE A 76 2.41 -19.07 -9.88
CA PHE A 76 1.15 -19.71 -10.31
C PHE A 76 -0.10 -19.06 -9.68
N ASN A 77 0.05 -17.91 -9.00
CA ASN A 77 -1.05 -17.03 -8.60
C ASN A 77 -1.42 -16.06 -9.73
#